data_AF-W8JFL5-F1
#
_entry.id   AF-W8JFL5-F1
#
_cell.length_a   1.000
_cell.length_b   1.000
_cell.length_c   1.000
_cell.angle_alpha   90.00
_cell.angle_beta   90.00
_cell.angle_gamma   90.00
#
_symmetry.space_group_name_H-M   'P 1'
#
loop_
_entity.id
_entity.type
_entity.pdbx_description
1 polymer ?
#
loop_
_entity_poly.entity_id
_entity_poly.type
_entity_poly.pdbx_seq_one_letter_code
_entity_poly.pdbx_strand_id
1 'polypeptide(L)'
;MGYFQDFNSLFRELSTAQKQLEDLESFEDILSTYEKILDLIHQGMGHLSIKNQQCYILSLQPNGAVVKDSLGQVVLQPFVPNIQQ
;
A
#
# COMPACT_ATOMS: atom_id res chain seq x y z
N MET A 1 -1.14 14.84 0.00
CA MET A 1 -1.33 14.80 1.47
C MET A 1 -2.56 14.00 1.93
N GLY A 2 -3.25 13.20 1.09
CA GLY A 2 -4.46 12.45 1.52
C GLY A 2 -4.21 11.05 2.09
N TYR A 3 -3.24 10.29 1.55
CA TYR A 3 -3.10 8.85 1.83
C TYR A 3 -2.75 8.46 3.28
N PHE A 4 -2.20 9.37 4.08
CA PHE A 4 -1.79 9.05 5.46
C PHE A 4 -2.95 9.20 6.46
N GLN A 5 -3.95 10.04 6.13
CA GLN A 5 -5.17 10.15 6.93
C GLN A 5 -6.05 8.91 6.76
N ASP A 6 -6.08 8.32 5.55
CA ASP A 6 -6.88 7.12 5.24
C ASP A 6 -6.38 5.85 5.97
N PHE A 7 -5.06 5.68 6.13
CA PHE A 7 -4.52 4.54 6.88
C PHE A 7 -4.82 4.63 8.38
N ASN A 8 -4.74 5.83 8.97
CA ASN A 8 -5.03 6.01 10.38
C ASN A 8 -6.51 5.73 10.71
N SER A 9 -7.44 6.07 9.81
CA SER A 9 -8.84 5.69 9.97
C SER A 9 -9.03 4.17 9.88
N LEU A 10 -8.40 3.51 8.90
CA LEU A 10 -8.47 2.04 8.76
C LEU A 10 -7.93 1.32 9.99
N PHE A 11 -6.77 1.75 10.52
CA PHE A 11 -6.21 1.17 11.75
C PHE A 11 -7.12 1.38 12.96
N ARG A 12 -7.71 2.57 13.10
CA ARG A 12 -8.64 2.86 14.19
C ARG A 12 -9.89 1.98 14.13
N GLU A 13 -10.45 1.78 12.93
CA GLU A 13 -11.61 0.92 12.72
C GLU A 13 -11.29 -0.56 12.96
N LEU A 14 -10.11 -1.03 12.53
CA LEU A 14 -9.61 -2.37 12.84
C LEU A 14 -9.47 -2.60 14.34
N SER A 15 -8.83 -1.67 15.07
CA SER A 15 -8.71 -1.78 16.52
C SER A 15 -10.06 -1.77 17.23
N THR A 16 -11.02 -0.99 16.72
CA THR A 16 -12.37 -0.93 17.28
C THR A 16 -13.11 -2.25 17.08
N ALA A 17 -13.09 -2.80 15.86
CA ALA A 17 -13.72 -4.08 15.55
C ALA A 17 -13.09 -5.24 16.33
N GLN A 18 -11.76 -5.24 16.49
CA GLN A 18 -11.06 -6.23 17.28
C GLN A 18 -11.47 -6.17 18.76
N LYS A 19 -11.61 -4.97 19.33
CA LYS A 19 -12.08 -4.81 20.70
C LYS A 19 -13.54 -5.26 20.86
N GLN A 20 -14.39 -5.01 19.87
CA GLN A 20 -15.79 -5.46 19.90
C GLN A 20 -15.90 -6.99 20.02
N LEU A 21 -15.01 -7.75 19.38
CA LEU A 21 -15.00 -9.22 19.50
C LEU A 21 -14.80 -9.72 20.93
N GLU A 22 -14.20 -8.94 21.83
CA GLU A 22 -13.99 -9.33 23.23
C GLU A 22 -15.31 -9.40 24.02
N ASP A 23 -16.31 -8.64 23.59
CA ASP A 23 -17.58 -8.44 24.31
C ASP A 23 -18.78 -9.10 23.60
N LEU A 24 -18.59 -9.72 22.43
CA LEU A 24 -19.68 -10.33 21.65
C LEU A 24 -19.97 -11.76 22.08
N GLU A 25 -21.25 -12.04 22.35
CA GLU A 25 -21.73 -13.39 22.72
C GLU A 25 -22.50 -14.09 21.60
N SER A 26 -23.02 -13.32 20.63
CA SER A 26 -23.77 -13.85 19.49
C SER A 26 -22.83 -14.32 18.39
N PHE A 27 -23.00 -15.56 17.93
CA PHE A 27 -22.21 -16.12 16.83
C PHE A 27 -22.38 -15.32 15.53
N GLU A 28 -23.58 -14.80 15.26
CA GLU A 28 -23.86 -13.98 14.09
C GLU A 28 -23.11 -12.65 14.13
N ASP A 29 -23.09 -12.00 15.31
CA ASP A 29 -22.36 -10.74 15.49
C ASP A 29 -20.85 -10.95 15.43
N ILE A 30 -20.35 -12.08 15.95
CA ILE A 30 -18.95 -12.48 15.84
C ILE A 30 -18.54 -12.65 14.37
N LEU A 31 -19.33 -13.40 13.59
CA LEU A 31 -19.07 -13.61 12.16
C LEU A 31 -19.08 -12.28 11.39
N SER A 32 -20.12 -11.47 11.58
CA SER A 32 -20.23 -10.15 10.93
C SER A 32 -19.04 -9.25 11.26
N THR A 33 -18.55 -9.29 12.51
CA THR A 33 -17.37 -8.53 12.93
C THR A 33 -16.09 -9.03 12.27
N TYR A 34 -15.91 -10.34 12.13
CA TYR A 34 -14.78 -10.91 11.40
C TYR A 34 -14.81 -10.55 9.91
N GLU A 35 -15.98 -10.59 9.26
CA GLU A 35 -16.13 -10.17 7.86
C GLU A 35 -15.71 -8.71 7.67
N LYS A 36 -16.13 -7.83 8.60
CA LYS A 36 -15.71 -6.43 8.61
C LYS A 36 -14.19 -6.27 8.77
N ILE A 37 -13.56 -7.03 9.67
CA ILE A 37 -12.10 -7.00 9.85
C ILE A 37 -11.39 -7.40 8.56
N LEU A 38 -11.84 -8.46 7.90
CA LEU A 38 -11.26 -8.94 6.64
C LEU A 38 -11.40 -7.90 5.52
N ASP A 39 -12.55 -7.24 5.41
CA ASP A 39 -12.76 -6.18 4.43
C ASP A 39 -11.83 -4.98 4.68
N LEU A 40 -11.69 -4.54 5.93
CA LEU A 40 -10.76 -3.45 6.29
C LEU A 40 -9.30 -3.79 5.97
N ILE A 41 -8.87 -5.04 6.21
CA ILE A 41 -7.53 -5.52 5.82
C ILE A 41 -7.36 -5.47 4.30
N HIS A 42 -8.37 -5.95 3.55
CA HIS A 42 -8.34 -5.95 2.09
C HIS A 42 -8.26 -4.52 1.52
N GLN A 43 -9.04 -3.57 2.06
CA GLN A 43 -8.94 -2.16 1.70
C GLN A 43 -7.55 -1.59 1.97
N GLY A 44 -6.98 -1.85 3.15
CA GLY A 44 -5.61 -1.46 3.51
C GLY A 44 -4.56 -2.02 2.56
N MET A 45 -4.67 -3.29 2.17
CA MET A 45 -3.81 -3.93 1.18
C MET A 45 -3.91 -3.29 -0.21
N GLY A 46 -5.11 -2.86 -0.61
CA GLY A 46 -5.33 -2.11 -1.85
C GLY A 46 -4.53 -0.80 -1.87
N HIS A 47 -4.51 -0.08 -0.75
CA HIS A 47 -3.71 1.14 -0.62
C HIS A 47 -2.19 0.89 -0.62
N LEU A 48 -1.72 -0.23 -0.06
CA LEU A 48 -0.30 -0.61 -0.11
C LEU A 48 0.14 -1.03 -1.51
N SER A 49 -0.70 -1.76 -2.23
CA SER A 49 -0.41 -2.30 -3.57
C SER A 49 -0.18 -1.19 -4.60
N ILE A 50 -0.91 -0.08 -4.50
CA ILE A 50 -0.77 1.06 -5.42
C ILE A 50 0.57 1.79 -5.23
N LYS A 51 1.13 1.82 -4.01
CA LYS A 51 2.41 2.51 -3.74
C LYS A 51 3.66 1.68 -4.02
N ASN A 52 3.58 0.35 -3.88
CA ASN A 52 4.76 -0.53 -3.96
C ASN A 52 5.09 -1.05 -5.36
N GLN A 53 4.31 -0.70 -6.40
CA GLN A 53 4.56 -1.17 -7.78
C GLN A 53 5.12 -0.09 -8.72
N GLN A 54 5.54 1.06 -8.22
CA GLN A 54 6.44 1.91 -9.01
C GLN A 54 7.85 1.32 -8.92
N CYS A 55 8.14 0.34 -9.77
CA CYS A 55 9.50 -0.08 -10.01
C CYS A 55 10.26 1.11 -10.63
N TYR A 56 11.50 1.33 -10.21
CA TYR A 56 12.36 2.34 -10.81
C TYR A 56 13.54 1.62 -11.48
N ILE A 57 13.91 2.07 -12.67
CA ILE A 57 15.08 1.60 -13.40
C ILE A 57 16.21 2.62 -13.23
N LEU A 58 17.44 2.12 -13.17
CA LEU A 58 18.63 2.96 -13.27
C LEU A 58 18.68 3.62 -14.66
N SER A 59 18.88 4.94 -14.68
CA SER A 59 19.21 5.64 -15.93
C SER A 59 20.63 5.32 -16.34
N LEU A 60 20.83 4.80 -17.55
CA LEU A 60 22.15 4.44 -18.07
C LEU A 60 22.53 5.34 -19.27
N GLN A 61 23.80 5.71 -19.33
CA GLN A 61 24.42 6.26 -20.53
C GLN A 61 24.64 5.15 -21.58
N PRO A 62 24.86 5.47 -22.86
CA PRO A 62 25.11 4.46 -23.91
C PRO A 62 26.31 3.54 -23.64
N ASN A 63 27.27 3.98 -22.83
CA ASN A 63 28.44 3.20 -22.40
C ASN A 63 28.17 2.30 -21.18
N GLY A 64 26.93 2.26 -20.67
CA GLY A 64 26.53 1.48 -19.49
C GLY A 64 26.78 2.16 -18.14
N ALA A 65 27.30 3.39 -18.11
CA ALA A 65 27.50 4.13 -16.86
C ALA A 65 26.17 4.66 -16.29
N VAL A 66 26.04 4.63 -14.95
CA VAL A 66 24.85 5.17 -14.26
C VAL A 66 24.84 6.70 -14.31
N VAL A 67 23.72 7.27 -14.73
CA VAL A 67 23.52 8.73 -14.75
C VAL A 67 23.35 9.25 -13.32
N LYS A 68 24.06 10.33 -13.00
CA LYS A 68 23.95 11.03 -11.73
C LYS A 68 23.52 12.48 -11.95
N ASP A 69 22.81 13.06 -10.99
CA ASP A 69 22.41 14.47 -11.01
C ASP A 69 23.57 15.39 -10.55
N SER A 70 23.30 16.70 -10.47
CA SER A 70 24.27 17.71 -10.03
C SER A 70 24.71 17.57 -8.56
N LEU A 71 23.98 16.78 -7.77
CA LEU A 71 24.31 16.45 -6.38
C LEU A 71 25.01 15.09 -6.27
N GLY A 72 25.26 14.41 -7.39
CA GLY A 72 25.88 13.10 -7.46
C GLY A 72 24.95 11.93 -7.13
N GLN A 73 23.63 12.17 -7.02
CA GLN A 73 22.64 11.14 -6.75
C GLN A 73 22.26 10.41 -8.04
N VAL A 74 21.98 9.10 -7.93
CA VAL A 74 21.58 8.28 -9.07
C VAL A 74 20.23 8.71 -9.59
N VAL A 75 20.15 8.98 -10.90
CA VAL A 75 18.88 9.33 -11.55
C VAL A 75 18.07 8.05 -11.79
N LEU A 76 16.91 7.97 -11.14
CA LEU A 76 15.95 6.89 -11.29
C LEU A 76 14.87 7.28 -12.30
N GLN A 77 14.48 6.34 -13.16
CA GLN A 77 13.35 6.49 -14.08
C GLN A 77 12.23 5.55 -13.66
N PRO A 78 10.96 5.97 -13.67
CA PRO A 78 9.85 5.05 -13.47
C PRO A 78 9.91 3.92 -14.52
N PHE A 79 9.81 2.68 -14.07
CA PHE A 79 9.59 1.53 -14.94
C PHE A 79 8.17 1.64 -15.48
N VAL A 80 8.06 1.97 -16.76
CA VAL A 80 6.80 1.87 -17.50
C VAL A 80 6.87 0.56 -18.28
N PRO A 81 6.13 -0.48 -17.91
CA PRO A 81 6.07 -1.69 -18.73
C PRO A 81 5.58 -1.27 -20.11
N ASN A 82 6.39 -1.55 -21.13
CA ASN A 82 6.05 -1.25 -22.51
C ASN A 82 4.82 -2.08 -22.85
N ILE A 83 3.64 -1.46 -22.92
CA ILE A 83 2.45 -2.10 -23.47
C ILE A 83 2.71 -2.16 -24.98
N GLN A 84 3.36 -3.22 -25.45
CA GLN A 84 3.47 -3.48 -26.88
C GLN A 84 2.05 -3.66 -27.42
N GLN A 85 1.63 -2.73 -28.28
CA GLN A 85 0.45 -2.86 -29.13
C GLN A 85 0.75 -3.81 -30.29
#